data_AF-A0A974P1M2-F1
#
_entry.id   AF-A0A974P1M2-F1
#
_cell.length_a   1.000
_cell.length_b   1.000
_cell.length_c   1.000
_cell.angle_alpha   90.00
_cell.angle_beta   90.00
_cell.angle_gamma   90.00
#
_symmetry.space_group_name_H-M   'P 1'
#
loop_
_entity.id
_entity.type
_entity.pdbx_description
1 polymer ?
#
loop_
_entity_poly.entity_id
_entity_poly.type
_entity_poly.pdbx_seq_one_letter_code
_entity_poly.pdbx_strand_id
1 'polypeptide(L)' 'MNRAGRWPGRVCAAAVPGRHHFTLDAVPGGTRLLHGEDLAGLVPLTFTKVQIARDFVPAYEAVNVALAARVAALG' A
#
# COMPACT_ATOMS: atom_id res chain seq x y z
N MET A 1 -20.63 -0.94 -2.69
CA MET A 1 -20.13 -2.30 -2.95
C MET A 1 -18.63 -2.25 -2.77
N ASN A 2 -18.11 -2.72 -1.64
CA ASN A 2 -16.69 -2.57 -1.30
C ASN A 2 -15.94 -3.80 -1.85
N ARG A 3 -14.96 -3.58 -2.73
CA ARG A 3 -14.09 -4.66 -3.24
C ARG A 3 -12.76 -4.58 -2.51
N ALA A 4 -12.41 -5.65 -1.81
CA ALA A 4 -11.14 -5.77 -1.09
C ALA A 4 -10.28 -6.84 -1.77
N GLY A 5 -9.10 -6.45 -2.23
CA GLY A 5 -8.06 -7.36 -2.73
C GLY A 5 -7.02 -7.59 -1.63
N ARG A 6 -6.74 -8.86 -1.30
CA ARG A 6 -5.66 -9.23 -0.38
C ARG A 6 -4.67 -10.11 -1.13
N TRP A 7 -3.41 -9.70 -1.17
CA TRP A 7 -2.34 -10.52 -1.75
C TRP A 7 -1.25 -10.71 -0.69
N PRO A 8 -0.85 -11.95 -0.35
CA PRO A 8 0.39 -12.15 0.38
C PRO A 8 1.55 -11.60 -0.45
N GLY A 9 2.31 -10.67 0.13
CA GLY A 9 3.51 -10.09 -0.47
C GLY A 9 4.72 -10.31 0.43
N ARG A 10 5.91 -10.26 -0.16
CA ARG A 10 7.18 -10.11 0.57
C ARG A 10 7.81 -8.81 0.05
N VAL A 11 7.90 -7.77 0.88
CA VAL A 11 8.56 -6.51 0.50
C VAL A 11 10.07 -6.65 0.64
N CYS A 12 10.79 -6.00 -0.28
CA CYS A 12 12.21 -6.14 -0.57
C CYS A 12 13.14 -6.31 0.64
N ALA A 13 14.06 -7.28 0.52
CA ALA A 13 15.31 -7.41 1.25
C ALA A 13 15.25 -7.63 2.78
N ALA A 14 14.31 -8.47 3.26
CA ALA A 14 14.53 -9.50 4.30
C ALA A 14 13.20 -9.84 4.99
N ALA A 15 12.76 -11.09 4.89
CA ALA A 15 12.10 -11.88 5.94
C ALA A 15 10.99 -11.28 6.86
N VAL A 16 10.35 -10.17 6.51
CA VAL A 16 9.22 -9.62 7.28
C VAL A 16 7.93 -10.20 6.71
N PRO A 17 7.23 -11.11 7.41
CA PRO A 17 5.88 -11.49 7.00
C PRO A 17 4.99 -10.24 7.05
N GLY A 18 4.43 -9.87 5.92
CA GLY A 18 3.53 -8.72 5.79
C GLY A 18 2.32 -9.06 4.94
N ARG A 19 1.22 -8.34 5.16
CA ARG A 19 0.02 -8.45 4.33
C ARG A 19 -0.30 -7.10 3.71
N HIS A 20 -0.19 -7.02 2.39
CA HIS A 20 -0.75 -5.89 1.66
C HIS A 20 -2.25 -6.06 1.46
N HIS A 21 -2.96 -4.94 1.54
CA HIS A 21 -4.37 -4.89 1.24
C HIS A 21 -4.71 -3.63 0.44
N PHE A 22 -5.69 -3.78 -0.45
CA PHE A 22 -6.28 -2.69 -1.21
C PHE A 22 -7.77 -2.65 -0.93
N THR A 23 -8.26 -1.46 -0.56
CA THR A 23 -9.70 -1.19 -0.40
C THR A 23 -10.13 -0.20 -1.46
N LEU A 24 -11.18 -0.54 -2.20
CA LEU A 24 -11.82 0.33 -3.17
C LEU A 24 -13.18 0.77 -2.64
N ASP A 25 -13.35 2.09 -2.49
CA ASP A 25 -14.60 2.71 -2.11
C ASP A 25 -15.09 3.64 -3.23
N ALA A 26 -16.38 3.55 -3.55
CA ALA A 26 -17.02 4.55 -4.41
C ALA A 26 -17.16 5.87 -3.62
N VAL A 27 -16.76 6.98 -4.24
CA VAL A 27 -16.91 8.33 -3.68
C VAL A 27 -17.56 9.24 -4.74
N PRO A 28 -18.22 10.35 -4.37
CA PRO A 28 -18.71 11.31 -5.36
C PRO A 28 -17.57 11.75 -6.28
N GLY A 29 -17.76 11.59 -7.59
CA GLY A 29 -16.76 11.96 -8.60
C GLY A 29 -15.63 10.94 -8.84
N GLY A 30 -15.66 9.75 -8.24
CA GLY A 30 -14.66 8.73 -8.58
C GLY A 30 -14.59 7.51 -7.67
N THR A 31 -13.42 6.88 -7.64
CA THR A 31 -13.10 5.74 -6.78
C THR A 31 -11.93 6.11 -5.89
N ARG A 32 -12.08 5.93 -4.57
CA ARG A 32 -10.97 6.02 -3.63
C ARG A 32 -10.31 4.65 -3.51
N LEU A 33 -9.00 4.60 -3.71
CA LEU A 33 -8.18 3.44 -3.37
C LEU A 33 -7.38 3.74 -2.11
N LEU A 34 -7.47 2.84 -1.13
CA LEU A 34 -6.60 2.81 0.04
C LEU A 34 -5.67 1.61 -0.06
N HIS A 35 -4.37 1.86 -0.13
CA HIS A 35 -3.30 0.85 -0.06
C HIS A 35 -2.72 0.84 1.35
N GLY A 36 -2.71 -0.32 2.00
CA GLY A 36 -2.08 -0.51 3.30
C GLY A 36 -1.29 -1.79 3.38
N GLU A 37 -0.49 -1.89 4.43
CA GLU A 37 0.30 -3.06 4.77
C GLU A 37 0.31 -3.29 6.27
N ASP A 38 -0.10 -4.50 6.67
CA ASP A 38 0.06 -5.00 8.02
C ASP A 38 1.40 -5.75 8.10
N LEU A 39 2.40 -5.14 8.75
CA LEU A 39 3.69 -5.78 8.98
C LEU A 39 3.65 -6.66 10.24
N ALA A 40 4.28 -7.84 10.20
CA ALA A 40 4.41 -8.74 11.34
C ALA A 40 5.86 -9.19 11.57
N GLY A 41 6.20 -9.52 12.82
CA GLY A 41 7.53 -9.97 13.22
C GLY A 41 8.32 -8.91 14.01
N LEU A 42 9.55 -9.26 14.40
CA LEU A 42 10.37 -8.43 15.29
C LEU A 42 10.99 -7.22 14.57
N VAL A 43 11.27 -7.33 13.27
CA VAL A 43 11.90 -6.25 12.50
C VAL A 43 10.98 -5.02 12.39
N PRO A 44 9.69 -5.13 12.04
CA PRO A 44 8.77 -3.98 12.03
C PRO A 44 8.66 -3.24 13.36
N LEU A 45 8.82 -3.94 14.49
CA LEU A 45 8.77 -3.33 15.82
C LEU A 45 9.93 -2.36 16.06
N THR A 46 11.01 -2.48 15.30
CA THR A 46 12.17 -1.58 15.39
C THR A 46 12.00 -0.32 14.54
N PHE A 47 10.97 -0.23 13.69
CA PHE A 47 10.78 0.90 12.81
C PHE A 47 10.23 2.11 13.57
N THR A 48 10.99 3.20 13.56
CA THR A 48 10.52 4.49 14.07
C THR A 48 9.58 5.15 13.08
N LYS A 49 8.69 6.03 13.57
CA LYS A 49 7.83 6.85 12.70
C LYS A 49 8.63 7.66 11.67
N VAL A 50 9.83 8.11 12.05
CA VAL A 50 10.74 8.86 11.16
C VAL A 50 11.27 7.98 10.02
N GLN A 51 11.71 6.75 10.33
CA GLN A 51 12.13 5.80 9.30
C GLN A 51 10.97 5.41 8.38
N ILE A 52 9.78 5.18 8.93
CA ILE A 52 8.58 4.90 8.13
C ILE A 52 8.29 6.06 7.16
N ALA A 53 8.29 7.30 7.66
CA ALA A 53 8.05 8.48 6.83
C ALA A 53 9.12 8.68 5.75
N ARG A 54 10.38 8.35 6.02
CA ARG A 54 11.49 8.52 5.07
C ARG A 54 11.55 7.39 4.04
N ASP A 55 11.44 6.14 4.47
CA ASP A 55 11.78 4.97 3.66
C ASP A 55 10.55 4.30 3.04
N PHE A 56 9.39 4.37 3.71
CA PHE A 56 8.19 3.65 3.29
C PHE A 56 7.19 4.57 2.59
N VAL A 57 6.84 5.71 3.20
CA VAL A 57 5.80 6.62 2.67
C VAL A 57 6.07 7.00 1.20
N PRO A 58 7.29 7.39 0.77
CA PRO A 58 7.52 7.78 -0.61
C PRO A 58 7.32 6.63 -1.61
N ALA A 59 7.65 5.40 -1.21
CA ALA A 59 7.45 4.22 -2.05
C ALA A 59 5.95 3.92 -2.24
N TYR A 60 5.16 4.05 -1.17
CA TYR A 60 3.71 3.89 -1.22
C TYR A 60 3.04 4.97 -2.08
N GLU A 61 3.48 6.22 -1.94
CA GLU A 61 3.00 7.32 -2.78
C GLU A 61 3.33 7.09 -4.26
N ALA A 62 4.54 6.63 -4.57
CA ALA A 62 4.93 6.31 -5.94
C ALA A 62 4.04 5.22 -6.57
N VAL A 63 3.69 4.17 -5.80
CA VAL A 63 2.75 3.14 -6.24
C VAL A 63 1.37 3.73 -6.52
N ASN A 64 0.86 4.59 -5.62
CA ASN A 64 -0.44 5.24 -5.80
C ASN A 64 -0.47 6.11 -7.06
N VAL A 65 0.59 6.89 -7.31
CA VAL A 65 0.73 7.72 -8.52
C VAL A 65 0.75 6.86 -9.77
N ALA A 66 1.57 5.80 -9.80
CA ALA A 66 1.66 4.89 -10.93
C ALA A 66 0.32 4.19 -11.22
N LEU A 67 -0.40 3.78 -10.18
CA LEU A 67 -1.71 3.15 -10.32
C LEU A 67 -2.75 4.12 -10.87
N ALA A 68 -2.79 5.35 -10.36
CA ALA A 68 -3.68 6.39 -10.88
C ALA A 68 -3.39 6.69 -12.36
N ALA A 69 -2.11 6.81 -12.73
CA ALA A 69 -1.71 6.99 -14.13
C ALA A 69 -2.14 5.81 -15.01
N ARG A 70 -1.99 4.58 -14.52
CA ARG A 70 -2.42 3.39 -15.27
C ARG A 70 -3.92 3.35 -15.48
N VAL A 71 -4.71 3.70 -14.47
CA VAL A 71 -6.18 3.77 -14.57
C VAL A 71 -6.59 4.86 -15.56
N ALA A 72 -5.95 6.03 -15.52
CA ALA A 72 -6.23 7.10 -16.48
C ALA A 72 -5.92 6.68 -17.93
N ALA A 73 -4.85 5.91 -18.16
CA ALA A 73 -4.49 5.39 -19.48
C ALA A 73 -5.38 4.23 -19.98
N LEU A 74 -6.30 3.72 -19.13
CA LEU A 74 -7.32 2.73 -19.52
C LEU A 74 -8.68 3.38 -19.84
N GLY A 75 -8.82 4.69 -19.59
CA GLY A 75 -9.94 5.51 -20.05
C GLY A 75 -9.68 6.12 -21.43
#